data_AF-A0A1V4YMC1-F1
#
_entry.id   AF-A0A1V4YMC1-F1
#
_cell.length_a   1.000
_cell.length_b   1.000
_cell.length_c   1.000
_cell.angle_alpha   90.00
_cell.angle_beta   90.00
_cell.angle_gamma   90.00
#
_symmetry.space_group_name_H-M   'P 1'
#
loop_
_entity.id
_entity.type
_entity.pdbx_description
1 polymer ?
#
loop_
_entity_poly.entity_id
_entity_poly.type
_entity_poly.pdbx_seq_one_letter_code
_entity_poly.pdbx_strand_id
1 'polypeptide(L)'
;MDFGGGKINRKSIAIVLMLTVAIMLCISSAAAATTTNNTVRNATAYQAAGSTTTTTATTVTVTISQLDKSSESVKKFIETNKRLPNYVTISGKQISTAQFLTLLSYGVINLNSGKTTSITLKKSINAPPSPTQTAKSGTITKANYVKYAGNLKTFIEKNGRIPNFLATTSGNMRYESLVYMYSKIIVFYGDNKRLPNTVSVTPWTVKSTSEGSTTTDLSQYLKSTTDAPSSNTTIKNLAASITKGKTTTYAKAQAIFNWVRDNLTYSFYYNTIKGALGALSSRSANCCDTTHLLVALTRAAGIAARYQHGECQFSSGWFGHVWAQVYVDGKWYNADAIGDSNTFGTIKNWNTNTVKLKGTYATLPF
;
A
#
# COMPACT_ATOMS: atom_id res chain seq x y z
N MET A 1 -37.09 -21.28 24.58
CA MET A 1 -36.64 -22.59 25.08
C MET A 1 -35.54 -23.06 24.15
N ASP A 2 -34.42 -23.45 24.76
CA ASP A 2 -33.22 -24.04 24.16
C ASP A 2 -33.54 -25.21 23.21
N PHE A 3 -32.81 -25.33 22.10
CA PHE A 3 -32.42 -26.60 21.46
C PHE A 3 -31.19 -26.43 20.55
N GLY A 4 -30.01 -26.70 21.12
CA GLY A 4 -29.04 -27.74 20.70
C GLY A 4 -28.58 -27.91 19.23
N GLY A 5 -27.25 -27.92 19.05
CA GLY A 5 -26.56 -28.93 18.24
C GLY A 5 -25.54 -28.45 17.19
N GLY A 6 -24.24 -28.69 17.45
CA GLY A 6 -23.20 -28.60 16.41
C GLY A 6 -21.74 -28.53 16.88
N LYS A 7 -21.27 -29.51 17.68
CA LYS A 7 -19.83 -29.68 17.99
C LYS A 7 -19.06 -30.08 16.72
N ILE A 8 -17.99 -29.36 16.37
CA ILE A 8 -16.98 -29.83 15.42
C ILE A 8 -15.78 -30.35 16.22
N ASN A 9 -15.50 -31.64 16.01
CA ASN A 9 -14.38 -32.39 16.60
C ASN A 9 -13.10 -32.13 15.78
N ARG A 10 -12.00 -31.74 16.44
CA ARG A 10 -10.66 -31.92 15.88
C ARG A 10 -9.78 -32.64 16.90
N LYS A 11 -9.45 -33.88 16.56
CA LYS A 11 -8.48 -34.73 17.25
C LYS A 11 -7.07 -34.11 17.18
N SER A 12 -6.48 -33.98 18.35
CA SER A 12 -5.08 -34.23 18.75
C SER A 12 -3.95 -33.93 17.75
N ILE A 13 -3.14 -32.91 18.06
CA ILE A 13 -1.68 -33.03 18.18
C ILE A 13 -1.23 -32.16 19.38
N ALA A 14 -0.90 -32.81 20.49
CA ALA A 14 -0.07 -32.26 21.58
C ALA A 14 1.36 -32.80 21.40
N ILE A 15 2.36 -32.19 22.07
CA ILE A 15 3.84 -32.49 22.16
C ILE A 15 4.65 -31.35 21.49
N VAL A 16 5.54 -30.54 22.10
CA VAL A 16 6.30 -30.53 23.38
C VAL A 16 6.44 -29.09 23.90
N LEU A 17 6.29 -28.90 25.22
CA LEU A 17 6.88 -27.83 26.00
C LEU A 17 8.18 -28.37 26.62
N MET A 18 9.35 -27.82 26.32
CA MET A 18 10.53 -27.96 27.19
C MET A 18 11.43 -26.72 27.16
N LEU A 19 11.65 -26.24 28.39
CA LEU A 19 12.62 -25.29 28.91
C LEU A 19 14.05 -25.57 28.41
N THR A 20 14.86 -24.51 28.21
CA THR A 20 16.15 -24.35 28.91
C THR A 20 16.60 -22.90 28.90
N VAL A 21 16.81 -22.41 30.12
CA VAL A 21 17.60 -21.23 30.51
C VAL A 21 19.08 -21.63 30.56
N ALA A 22 19.97 -20.72 30.12
CA ALA A 22 21.43 -20.61 30.32
C ALA A 22 22.05 -20.19 28.97
N ILE A 23 22.86 -19.13 28.88
CA ILE A 23 24.24 -19.11 29.38
C ILE A 23 24.66 -17.69 29.76
N MET A 24 25.43 -17.69 30.84
CA MET A 24 26.08 -16.62 31.58
C MET A 24 27.29 -16.04 30.85
N LEU A 25 27.64 -14.81 31.25
CA LEU A 25 28.85 -14.05 30.97
C LEU A 25 30.12 -14.87 30.65
N CYS A 26 30.85 -14.45 29.61
CA CYS A 26 32.31 -14.46 29.63
C CYS A 26 32.83 -13.06 29.27
N ILE A 27 33.58 -12.49 30.21
CA ILE A 27 34.39 -11.28 30.05
C ILE A 27 35.74 -11.74 29.50
N SER A 28 36.26 -11.05 28.47
CA SER A 28 37.70 -10.77 28.39
C SER A 28 37.97 -9.65 27.38
N SER A 29 38.69 -8.68 27.90
CA SER A 29 39.34 -7.54 27.27
C SER A 29 40.34 -7.92 26.18
N ALA A 30 40.49 -7.10 25.14
CA ALA A 30 41.61 -6.15 25.01
C ALA A 30 41.75 -5.54 23.59
N ALA A 31 42.18 -4.28 23.59
CA ALA A 31 43.02 -3.58 22.61
C ALA A 31 42.43 -3.13 21.24
N ALA A 32 42.01 -1.87 21.25
CA ALA A 32 42.49 -0.75 20.42
C ALA A 32 42.77 -0.96 18.92
N ALA A 33 42.00 -0.24 18.10
CA ALA A 33 42.55 0.54 16.98
C ALA A 33 41.73 1.81 16.78
N THR A 34 42.36 2.94 17.11
CA THR A 34 41.93 4.30 16.87
C THR A 34 41.87 4.56 15.36
N THR A 35 40.75 5.06 14.84
CA THR A 35 40.80 6.06 13.77
C THR A 35 39.65 7.04 13.97
N THR A 36 40.06 8.24 14.38
CA THR A 36 39.33 9.50 14.38
C THR A 36 38.51 9.73 13.12
N ASN A 37 37.28 10.23 13.25
CA ASN A 37 36.83 11.34 12.42
C ASN A 37 35.68 12.14 13.04
N ASN A 38 35.79 13.45 12.79
CA ASN A 38 35.14 14.58 13.44
C ASN A 38 33.62 14.52 13.55
N THR A 39 33.16 15.01 14.71
CA THR A 39 31.86 15.60 14.96
C THR A 39 31.51 16.70 13.96
N VAL A 40 30.33 16.58 13.33
CA VAL A 40 29.44 17.71 13.07
C VAL A 40 28.08 17.38 13.71
N ARG A 41 27.70 18.17 14.71
CA ARG A 41 26.39 18.12 15.38
C ARG A 41 25.34 18.89 14.58
N ASN A 42 24.09 18.49 14.80
CA ASN A 42 22.80 19.18 14.58
C ASN A 42 22.18 19.13 13.17
N ALA A 43 21.16 18.29 13.00
CA ALA A 43 19.77 18.68 13.27
C ALA A 43 18.83 17.47 13.19
N THR A 44 18.12 17.20 14.28
CA THR A 44 16.98 16.29 14.38
C THR A 44 15.85 16.76 13.46
N ALA A 45 15.69 16.10 12.32
CA ALA A 45 14.50 16.17 11.48
C ALA A 45 13.86 14.78 11.45
N TYR A 46 12.57 14.72 11.77
CA TYR A 46 11.75 13.51 11.72
C TYR A 46 11.85 12.85 10.33
N GLN A 47 12.38 11.63 10.29
CA GLN A 47 12.37 10.81 9.08
C GLN A 47 11.01 10.12 8.94
N ALA A 48 10.26 10.47 7.89
CA ALA A 48 9.15 9.67 7.42
C ALA A 48 9.69 8.40 6.75
N ALA A 49 9.09 7.25 7.04
CA ALA A 49 9.49 5.94 6.54
C ALA A 49 9.32 5.81 5.01
N GLY A 50 10.29 6.32 4.26
CA GLY A 50 10.61 5.93 2.89
C GLY A 50 11.76 4.93 2.94
N SER A 51 11.44 3.67 2.63
CA SER A 51 12.34 2.61 2.16
C SER A 51 13.84 2.98 2.01
N THR A 52 14.66 2.66 3.01
CA THR A 52 16.05 2.28 2.78
C THR A 52 16.07 0.82 2.33
N THR A 53 15.64 0.58 1.08
CA THR A 53 16.01 -0.66 0.38
C THR A 53 17.35 -0.40 -0.28
N THR A 54 18.37 -1.13 0.16
CA THR A 54 19.62 -1.31 -0.57
C THR A 54 19.29 -1.60 -2.03
N THR A 55 19.70 -0.66 -2.87
CA THR A 55 19.45 -0.58 -4.30
C THR A 55 19.90 -1.84 -5.02
N THR A 56 18.98 -2.75 -5.34
CA THR A 56 19.18 -3.64 -6.49
C THR A 56 18.40 -3.07 -7.67
N ALA A 57 19.13 -2.39 -8.54
CA ALA A 57 18.62 -1.85 -9.79
C ALA A 57 17.98 -2.97 -10.64
N THR A 58 16.65 -3.08 -10.63
CA THR A 58 15.97 -3.95 -11.59
C THR A 58 15.96 -3.23 -12.93
N THR A 59 16.95 -3.53 -13.76
CA THR A 59 17.00 -3.00 -15.13
C THR A 59 15.82 -3.55 -15.92
N VAL A 60 14.98 -2.66 -16.46
CA VAL A 60 13.82 -3.00 -17.28
C VAL A 60 14.05 -2.46 -18.68
N THR A 61 14.14 -3.34 -19.67
CA THR A 61 14.27 -2.98 -21.09
C THR A 61 13.02 -3.43 -21.83
N VAL A 62 12.38 -2.52 -22.56
CA VAL A 62 11.11 -2.80 -23.25
C VAL A 62 11.13 -2.28 -24.68
N THR A 63 10.53 -3.02 -25.61
CA THR A 63 10.29 -2.55 -26.98
C THR A 63 9.03 -1.68 -27.05
N ILE A 64 8.88 -0.89 -28.12
CA ILE A 64 7.65 -0.11 -28.36
C ILE A 64 6.43 -1.03 -28.44
N SER A 65 6.53 -2.21 -29.05
CA SER A 65 5.43 -3.18 -29.13
C SER A 65 5.03 -3.74 -27.76
N GLN A 66 5.98 -3.98 -26.87
CA GLN A 66 5.67 -4.43 -25.50
C GLN A 66 5.03 -3.31 -24.68
N LEU A 67 5.49 -2.08 -24.88
CA LEU A 67 4.92 -0.89 -24.24
C LEU A 67 3.47 -0.70 -24.68
N ASP A 68 3.21 -0.82 -25.98
CA ASP A 68 1.88 -0.75 -26.60
C ASP A 68 0.89 -1.76 -26.01
N LYS A 69 1.20 -3.06 -26.03
CA LYS A 69 0.36 -4.11 -25.41
C LYS A 69 0.07 -3.84 -23.93
N SER A 70 1.06 -3.33 -23.20
CA SER A 70 0.89 -2.99 -21.79
C SER A 70 0.01 -1.74 -21.63
N SER A 71 0.13 -0.75 -22.52
CA SER A 71 -0.71 0.45 -22.58
C SER A 71 -2.16 0.11 -22.89
N GLU A 72 -2.43 -0.84 -23.78
CA GLU A 72 -3.79 -1.35 -24.03
C GLU A 72 -4.41 -1.94 -22.77
N SER A 73 -3.67 -2.82 -22.08
CA SER A 73 -4.13 -3.44 -20.83
C SER A 73 -4.41 -2.39 -19.75
N VAL A 74 -3.53 -1.40 -19.60
CA VAL A 74 -3.69 -0.33 -18.60
C VAL A 74 -4.85 0.59 -18.95
N LYS A 75 -4.98 0.99 -20.22
CA LYS A 75 -6.10 1.80 -20.73
C LYS A 75 -7.43 1.08 -20.44
N LYS A 76 -7.58 -0.17 -20.86
CA LYS A 76 -8.78 -0.99 -20.62
C LYS A 76 -9.06 -1.11 -19.12
N PHE A 77 -8.04 -1.38 -18.31
CA PHE A 77 -8.19 -1.47 -16.86
C PHE A 77 -8.73 -0.17 -16.26
N ILE A 78 -8.18 0.99 -16.64
CA ILE A 78 -8.62 2.31 -16.16
C ILE A 78 -10.07 2.59 -16.59
N GLU A 79 -10.40 2.30 -17.85
CA GLU A 79 -11.73 2.50 -18.41
C GLU A 79 -12.78 1.66 -17.67
N THR A 80 -12.45 0.41 -17.33
CA THR A 80 -13.35 -0.50 -16.59
C THR A 80 -13.40 -0.16 -15.08
N ASN A 81 -12.25 0.01 -14.44
CA ASN A 81 -12.14 0.02 -12.98
C ASN A 81 -12.09 1.44 -12.38
N LYS A 82 -11.99 2.48 -13.21
CA LYS A 82 -11.87 3.89 -12.81
C LYS A 82 -10.74 4.13 -11.79
N ARG A 83 -9.69 3.31 -11.86
CA ARG A 83 -8.50 3.38 -11.01
C ARG A 83 -7.26 2.91 -11.78
N LEU A 84 -6.07 3.31 -11.34
CA LEU A 84 -4.84 2.70 -11.85
C LEU A 84 -4.70 1.24 -11.37
N PRO A 85 -4.08 0.36 -12.17
CA PRO A 85 -3.72 -0.97 -11.70
C PRO A 85 -2.63 -0.88 -10.61
N ASN A 86 -2.53 -1.90 -9.76
CA ASN A 86 -1.55 -1.91 -8.67
C ASN A 86 -0.11 -2.07 -9.21
N TYR A 87 0.03 -2.76 -10.33
CA TYR A 87 1.26 -2.95 -11.10
C TYR A 87 0.91 -3.09 -12.58
N VAL A 88 1.91 -2.99 -13.44
CA VAL A 88 1.79 -3.26 -14.88
C VAL A 88 2.66 -4.44 -15.24
N THR A 89 2.11 -5.40 -15.96
CA THR A 89 2.89 -6.51 -16.51
C THR A 89 3.45 -6.10 -17.86
N ILE A 90 4.77 -6.06 -18.00
CA ILE A 90 5.46 -5.78 -19.26
C ILE A 90 6.63 -6.75 -19.44
N SER A 91 6.72 -7.38 -20.62
CA SER A 91 7.72 -8.42 -20.91
C SER A 91 7.78 -9.53 -19.84
N GLY A 92 6.62 -9.95 -19.31
CA GLY A 92 6.50 -10.96 -18.27
C GLY A 92 6.92 -10.52 -16.85
N LYS A 93 7.31 -9.25 -16.67
CA LYS A 93 7.70 -8.68 -15.37
C LYS A 93 6.64 -7.72 -14.85
N GLN A 94 6.42 -7.72 -13.55
CA GLN A 94 5.60 -6.71 -12.88
C GLN A 94 6.46 -5.47 -12.59
N ILE A 95 6.00 -4.31 -13.03
CA ILE A 95 6.60 -3.01 -12.74
C ILE A 95 5.59 -2.11 -12.05
N SER A 96 6.08 -1.11 -11.30
CA SER A 96 5.19 -0.11 -10.73
C SER A 96 4.58 0.74 -11.85
N THR A 97 3.40 1.30 -11.60
CA THR A 97 2.79 2.27 -12.50
C THR A 97 3.66 3.53 -12.67
N ALA A 98 4.59 3.83 -11.74
CA ALA A 98 5.51 4.97 -11.82
C ALA A 98 6.65 4.69 -12.81
N GLN A 99 7.21 3.48 -12.76
CA GLN A 99 8.12 2.99 -13.80
C GLN A 99 7.42 2.95 -15.16
N PHE A 100 6.16 2.52 -15.19
CA PHE A 100 5.36 2.50 -16.42
C PHE A 100 5.17 3.90 -17.01
N LEU A 101 4.79 4.91 -16.22
CA LEU A 101 4.70 6.29 -16.69
C LEU A 101 6.04 6.81 -17.26
N THR A 102 7.15 6.39 -16.66
CA THR A 102 8.48 6.76 -17.15
C THR A 102 8.77 6.11 -18.52
N LEU A 103 8.43 4.83 -18.69
CA LEU A 103 8.54 4.16 -19.99
C LEU A 103 7.65 4.81 -21.05
N LEU A 104 6.42 5.16 -20.69
CA LEU A 104 5.48 5.86 -21.57
C LEU A 104 6.05 7.21 -22.06
N SER A 105 6.57 8.04 -21.15
CA SER A 105 7.11 9.35 -21.50
C SER A 105 8.37 9.24 -22.36
N TYR A 106 9.26 8.29 -22.05
CA TYR A 106 10.48 8.05 -22.83
C TYR A 106 10.12 7.51 -24.21
N GLY A 107 9.11 6.64 -24.29
CA GLY A 107 8.57 6.14 -25.54
C GLY A 107 8.05 7.26 -26.42
N VAL A 108 7.25 8.18 -25.89
CA VAL A 108 6.76 9.33 -26.66
C VAL A 108 7.90 10.23 -27.17
N ILE A 109 8.94 10.48 -26.36
CA ILE A 109 10.12 11.24 -26.79
C ILE A 109 10.84 10.53 -27.95
N ASN A 110 11.10 9.23 -27.79
CA ASN A 110 11.77 8.42 -28.82
C ASN A 110 10.97 8.42 -30.12
N LEU A 111 9.67 8.13 -30.04
CA LEU A 111 8.76 8.08 -31.19
C LEU A 111 8.64 9.45 -31.89
N ASN A 112 8.66 10.55 -31.15
CA ASN A 112 8.67 11.89 -31.76
C ASN A 112 9.96 12.16 -32.54
N SER A 113 11.08 11.57 -32.13
CA SER A 113 12.36 11.63 -32.85
C SER A 113 12.52 10.57 -33.95
N GLY A 114 11.46 9.79 -34.24
CA GLY A 114 11.51 8.69 -35.22
C GLY A 114 12.24 7.43 -34.72
N LYS A 115 12.59 7.35 -33.43
CA LYS A 115 13.32 6.22 -32.84
C LYS A 115 12.35 5.19 -32.27
N THR A 116 12.49 3.94 -32.69
CA THR A 116 11.68 2.78 -32.23
C THR A 116 12.49 1.79 -31.39
N THR A 117 13.71 2.16 -31.02
CA THR A 117 14.61 1.33 -30.22
C THR A 117 14.05 1.07 -28.82
N SER A 118 14.49 -0.04 -28.22
CA SER A 118 14.10 -0.42 -26.87
C SER A 118 14.47 0.65 -25.85
N ILE A 119 13.60 0.83 -24.86
CA ILE A 119 13.76 1.80 -23.76
C ILE A 119 14.24 1.03 -22.54
N THR A 120 15.36 1.46 -21.95
CA THR A 120 15.93 0.86 -20.74
C THR A 120 15.81 1.79 -19.54
N LEU A 121 15.17 1.31 -18.48
CA LEU A 121 15.20 1.93 -17.16
C LEU A 121 16.18 1.17 -16.26
N LYS A 122 17.18 1.88 -15.75
CA LYS A 122 18.21 1.33 -14.84
C LYS A 122 17.93 1.66 -13.36
N LYS A 123 16.82 2.33 -13.05
CA LYS A 123 16.51 2.84 -11.72
C LYS A 123 15.07 2.52 -11.32
N SER A 124 14.86 2.29 -10.03
CA SER A 124 13.53 2.36 -9.44
C SER A 124 13.05 3.82 -9.47
N ILE A 125 11.77 4.02 -9.77
CA ILE A 125 11.15 5.34 -9.82
C ILE A 125 10.04 5.38 -8.78
N ASN A 126 10.15 6.31 -7.83
CA ASN A 126 9.16 6.46 -6.77
C ASN A 126 7.89 7.16 -7.29
N ALA A 127 6.74 6.74 -6.78
CA ALA A 127 5.45 7.40 -7.00
C ALA A 127 5.45 8.83 -6.42
N PRO A 128 4.53 9.73 -6.87
CA PRO A 128 4.46 11.06 -6.27
C PRO A 128 3.94 10.98 -4.83
N PRO A 129 4.55 11.70 -3.87
CA PRO A 129 4.13 11.64 -2.47
C PRO A 129 2.75 12.28 -2.22
N SER A 130 2.34 13.26 -3.03
CA SER A 130 1.08 13.99 -2.82
C SER A 130 0.53 14.53 -4.15
N PRO A 131 -0.09 13.67 -4.99
CA PRO A 131 -0.55 14.08 -6.30
C PRO A 131 -1.73 15.08 -6.22
N THR A 132 -1.67 16.16 -7.00
CA THR A 132 -2.72 17.19 -7.06
C THR A 132 -3.12 17.49 -8.50
N GLN A 133 -4.36 17.93 -8.72
CA GLN A 133 -4.86 18.25 -10.05
C GLN A 133 -5.76 19.48 -10.07
N THR A 134 -5.51 20.36 -11.02
CA THR A 134 -6.42 21.43 -11.47
C THR A 134 -6.75 21.33 -12.95
N ALA A 135 -6.22 20.31 -13.65
CA ALA A 135 -6.47 20.07 -15.05
C ALA A 135 -7.98 19.91 -15.35
N LYS A 136 -8.46 20.55 -16.41
CA LYS A 136 -9.84 20.45 -16.94
C LYS A 136 -9.89 19.50 -18.14
N SER A 137 -11.10 19.05 -18.48
CA SER A 137 -11.33 18.28 -19.70
C SER A 137 -10.97 19.12 -20.93
N GLY A 138 -10.39 18.47 -21.93
CA GLY A 138 -10.03 19.15 -23.17
C GLY A 138 -9.08 18.32 -24.02
N THR A 139 -8.39 19.00 -24.92
CA THR A 139 -7.52 18.36 -25.91
C THR A 139 -6.11 18.93 -25.76
N ILE A 140 -5.11 18.03 -25.77
CA ILE A 140 -3.68 18.41 -25.73
C ILE A 140 -3.05 18.09 -27.08
N THR A 141 -2.36 19.07 -27.66
CA THR A 141 -1.68 18.92 -28.97
C THR A 141 -0.40 18.09 -28.86
N LYS A 142 0.06 17.56 -30.00
CA LYS A 142 1.34 16.85 -30.12
C LYS A 142 2.52 17.64 -29.58
N ALA A 143 2.64 18.91 -29.96
CA ALA A 143 3.69 19.77 -29.45
C ALA A 143 3.68 19.84 -27.91
N ASN A 144 2.49 19.96 -27.30
CA ASN A 144 2.34 20.06 -25.86
C ASN A 144 2.62 18.73 -25.15
N TYR A 145 2.02 17.60 -25.54
CA TYR A 145 2.27 16.35 -24.83
C TYR A 145 3.71 15.85 -25.01
N VAL A 146 4.39 16.15 -26.12
CA VAL A 146 5.82 15.86 -26.28
C VAL A 146 6.67 16.73 -25.35
N LYS A 147 6.38 18.03 -25.28
CA LYS A 147 7.03 18.95 -24.32
C LYS A 147 6.85 18.48 -22.88
N TYR A 148 5.65 18.03 -22.53
CA TYR A 148 5.33 17.48 -21.21
C TYR A 148 6.10 16.20 -20.91
N ALA A 149 6.31 15.32 -21.90
CA ALA A 149 7.11 14.12 -21.73
C ALA A 149 8.57 14.49 -21.41
N GLY A 150 9.12 15.49 -22.12
CA GLY A 150 10.44 16.04 -21.84
C GLY A 150 10.57 16.62 -20.43
N ASN A 151 9.62 17.47 -20.01
CA ASN A 151 9.59 18.03 -18.65
C ASN A 151 9.54 16.93 -17.58
N LEU A 152 8.72 15.90 -17.81
CA LEU A 152 8.60 14.76 -16.91
C LEU A 152 9.91 13.97 -16.83
N LYS A 153 10.58 13.71 -17.97
CA LYS A 153 11.90 13.08 -18.01
C LYS A 153 12.92 13.86 -17.18
N THR A 154 13.06 15.17 -17.44
CA THR A 154 13.99 16.04 -16.70
C THR A 154 13.73 15.98 -15.19
N PHE A 155 12.46 16.03 -14.77
CA PHE A 155 12.10 15.94 -13.36
C PHE A 155 12.49 14.58 -12.77
N ILE A 156 12.15 13.48 -13.44
CA ILE A 156 12.40 12.12 -12.95
C ILE A 156 13.90 11.84 -12.84
N GLU A 157 14.69 12.25 -13.84
CA GLU A 157 16.14 12.06 -13.84
C GLU A 157 16.82 12.83 -12.70
N LYS A 158 16.32 14.03 -12.39
CA LYS A 158 16.81 14.86 -11.30
C LYS A 158 16.37 14.35 -9.92
N ASN A 159 15.14 13.89 -9.76
CA ASN A 159 14.52 13.66 -8.44
C ASN A 159 14.30 12.18 -8.09
N GLY A 160 14.48 11.25 -9.03
CA GLY A 160 14.23 9.82 -8.83
C GLY A 160 12.77 9.46 -8.55
N ARG A 161 11.83 10.39 -8.79
CA ARG A 161 10.40 10.22 -8.51
C ARG A 161 9.53 10.95 -9.53
N ILE A 162 8.27 10.55 -9.61
CA ILE A 162 7.24 11.27 -10.35
C ILE A 162 6.87 12.58 -9.62
N PRO A 163 6.62 13.70 -10.32
CA PRO A 163 6.18 14.95 -9.70
C PRO A 163 4.74 14.83 -9.18
N ASN A 164 4.39 15.64 -8.17
CA ASN A 164 3.02 15.71 -7.61
C ASN A 164 1.99 16.15 -8.67
N PHE A 165 2.43 16.99 -9.60
CA PHE A 165 1.67 17.38 -10.76
C PHE A 165 2.63 17.79 -11.88
N LEU A 166 2.12 17.81 -13.10
CA LEU A 166 2.79 18.41 -14.24
C LEU A 166 1.96 19.61 -14.71
N ALA A 167 2.56 20.79 -14.82
CA ALA A 167 1.88 21.96 -15.33
C ALA A 167 1.57 21.77 -16.83
N THR A 168 0.30 21.88 -17.22
CA THR A 168 -0.16 21.77 -18.61
C THR A 168 -1.07 22.94 -18.98
N THR A 169 -1.34 23.12 -20.28
CA THR A 169 -2.30 24.13 -20.76
C THR A 169 -3.72 23.92 -20.23
N SER A 170 -4.05 22.69 -19.83
CA SER A 170 -5.36 22.37 -19.24
C SER A 170 -5.40 22.59 -17.73
N GLY A 171 -4.27 22.91 -17.08
CA GLY A 171 -4.08 23.01 -15.63
C GLY A 171 -3.01 22.04 -15.10
N ASN A 172 -2.83 21.96 -13.78
CA ASN A 172 -1.91 21.01 -13.16
C ASN A 172 -2.48 19.59 -13.31
N MET A 173 -1.78 18.72 -14.01
CA MET A 173 -2.20 17.35 -14.27
C MET A 173 -1.56 16.38 -13.28
N ARG A 174 -2.37 15.56 -12.61
CA ARG A 174 -1.86 14.54 -11.69
C ARG A 174 -1.38 13.29 -12.41
N TYR A 175 -0.69 12.47 -11.63
CA TYR A 175 -0.09 11.22 -12.03
C TYR A 175 -1.00 10.25 -12.79
N GLU A 176 -2.21 10.01 -12.31
CA GLU A 176 -3.16 9.06 -12.89
C GLU A 176 -3.65 9.53 -14.27
N SER A 177 -3.90 10.83 -14.41
CA SER A 177 -4.23 11.45 -15.71
C SER A 177 -3.06 11.33 -16.70
N LEU A 178 -1.82 11.51 -16.23
CA LEU A 178 -0.62 11.36 -17.07
C LEU A 178 -0.47 9.90 -17.56
N VAL A 179 -0.63 8.92 -16.68
CA VAL A 179 -0.58 7.49 -17.05
C VAL A 179 -1.63 7.18 -18.12
N TYR A 180 -2.87 7.64 -17.90
CA TYR A 180 -3.95 7.39 -18.84
C TYR A 180 -3.73 8.09 -20.19
N MET A 181 -3.34 9.37 -20.17
CA MET A 181 -3.07 10.16 -21.38
C MET A 181 -1.97 9.51 -22.23
N TYR A 182 -0.82 9.19 -21.64
CA TYR A 182 0.27 8.59 -22.39
C TYR A 182 -0.01 7.15 -22.81
N SER A 183 -0.80 6.38 -22.04
CA SER A 183 -1.26 5.06 -22.49
C SER A 183 -2.07 5.18 -23.78
N LYS A 184 -3.00 6.15 -23.87
CA LYS A 184 -3.75 6.39 -25.12
C LYS A 184 -2.85 6.80 -26.29
N ILE A 185 -1.82 7.61 -26.03
CA ILE A 185 -0.86 8.03 -27.07
C ILE A 185 -0.09 6.83 -27.62
N ILE A 186 0.41 5.94 -26.75
CA ILE A 186 1.16 4.76 -27.18
C ILE A 186 0.25 3.77 -27.92
N VAL A 187 -0.96 3.51 -27.42
CA VAL A 187 -1.95 2.67 -28.13
C VAL A 187 -2.25 3.21 -29.53
N PHE A 188 -2.48 4.52 -29.64
CA PHE A 188 -2.69 5.14 -30.96
C PHE A 188 -1.50 4.93 -31.89
N TYR A 189 -0.27 5.04 -31.37
CA TYR A 189 0.93 4.75 -32.16
C TYR A 189 1.01 3.28 -32.58
N GLY A 190 0.64 2.35 -31.70
CA GLY A 190 0.51 0.92 -31.99
C GLY A 190 -0.33 0.67 -33.24
N ASP A 191 -1.51 1.31 -33.31
CA ASP A 191 -2.46 1.14 -34.41
C ASP A 191 -2.05 1.90 -35.68
N ASN A 192 -1.51 3.12 -35.54
CA ASN A 192 -1.38 4.06 -36.66
C ASN A 192 0.06 4.29 -37.14
N LYS A 193 1.05 3.75 -36.41
CA LYS A 193 2.50 3.96 -36.64
C LYS A 193 2.94 5.43 -36.70
N ARG A 194 2.13 6.32 -36.13
CA ARG A 194 2.41 7.75 -35.96
C ARG A 194 1.84 8.23 -34.65
N LEU A 195 2.45 9.26 -34.05
CA LEU A 195 1.90 9.91 -32.87
C LEU A 195 0.61 10.69 -33.23
N PRO A 196 -0.40 10.74 -32.35
CA PRO A 196 -1.65 11.43 -32.63
C PRO A 196 -1.44 12.95 -32.66
N ASN A 197 -2.11 13.68 -33.54
CA ASN A 197 -1.99 15.15 -33.57
C ASN A 197 -2.49 15.79 -32.28
N THR A 198 -3.45 15.14 -31.63
CA THR A 198 -4.04 15.55 -30.37
C THR A 198 -4.42 14.34 -29.52
N VAL A 199 -4.50 14.52 -28.21
CA VAL A 199 -5.05 13.52 -27.27
C VAL A 199 -6.10 14.19 -26.40
N SER A 200 -7.23 13.52 -26.22
CA SER A 200 -8.24 13.96 -25.26
C SER A 200 -7.73 13.76 -23.83
N VAL A 201 -8.08 14.65 -22.93
CA VAL A 201 -7.81 14.51 -21.50
C VAL A 201 -9.12 14.72 -20.78
N THR A 202 -9.40 13.80 -19.88
CA THR A 202 -10.43 13.94 -18.86
C THR A 202 -9.71 14.00 -17.51
N PRO A 203 -10.02 14.98 -16.66
CA PRO A 203 -9.44 15.06 -15.33
C PRO A 203 -9.73 13.75 -14.62
N TRP A 204 -8.70 13.16 -14.03
CA TRP A 204 -8.89 12.08 -13.09
C TRP A 204 -9.85 12.51 -11.97
N THR A 205 -11.08 12.02 -12.06
CA THR A 205 -12.06 12.13 -11.00
C THR A 205 -11.91 10.89 -10.14
N VAL A 206 -11.53 11.10 -8.88
CA VAL A 206 -11.74 10.07 -7.87
C VAL A 206 -13.25 9.90 -7.77
N LYS A 207 -13.78 8.79 -8.31
CA LYS A 207 -15.17 8.42 -8.03
C LYS A 207 -15.22 8.18 -6.53
N SER A 208 -15.85 9.10 -5.80
CA SER A 208 -16.10 8.99 -4.38
C SER A 208 -17.03 7.79 -4.14
N THR A 209 -16.49 6.58 -4.12
CA THR A 209 -16.87 5.65 -3.08
C THR A 209 -16.27 6.25 -1.82
N SER A 210 -17.09 7.00 -1.08
CA SER A 210 -16.84 7.56 0.24
C SER A 210 -15.61 6.98 0.94
N GLU A 211 -14.46 7.59 0.71
CA GLU A 211 -13.25 7.48 1.54
C GLU A 211 -12.31 8.61 1.09
N GLY A 212 -12.20 9.63 1.95
CA GLY A 212 -11.70 10.96 1.61
C GLY A 212 -10.30 11.01 1.02
N SER A 213 -10.19 11.67 -0.13
CA SER A 213 -8.97 12.25 -0.68
C SER A 213 -8.88 13.73 -0.25
N THR A 214 -8.73 13.97 1.04
CA THR A 214 -7.94 15.11 1.53
C THR A 214 -6.48 14.67 1.53
N THR A 215 -5.52 15.59 1.43
CA THR A 215 -4.13 15.33 1.82
C THR A 215 -4.17 14.59 3.17
N THR A 216 -4.00 13.27 3.15
CA THR A 216 -4.41 12.46 4.29
C THR A 216 -3.38 12.69 5.37
N ASP A 217 -3.71 13.58 6.30
CA ASP A 217 -2.99 13.66 7.55
C ASP A 217 -3.19 12.32 8.27
N LEU A 218 -2.25 11.41 8.02
CA LEU A 218 -2.21 10.08 8.59
C LEU A 218 -1.71 10.10 10.04
N SER A 219 -1.29 11.27 10.56
CA SER A 219 -0.69 11.36 11.89
C SER A 219 -1.61 10.76 12.95
N GLN A 220 -2.91 11.03 12.88
CA GLN A 220 -3.91 10.45 13.80
C GLN A 220 -3.99 8.92 13.73
N TYR A 221 -3.75 8.33 12.55
CA TYR A 221 -3.82 6.87 12.33
C TYR A 221 -2.49 6.15 12.61
N LEU A 222 -1.47 6.91 13.04
CA LEU A 222 -0.21 6.40 13.57
C LEU A 222 -0.14 6.51 15.11
N LYS A 223 -1.02 7.33 15.72
CA LYS A 223 -1.02 7.55 17.17
C LYS A 223 -1.33 6.27 17.95
N SER A 224 -0.58 6.09 19.01
CA SER A 224 -0.86 5.11 20.06
C SER A 224 -2.12 5.52 20.83
N THR A 225 -2.93 4.56 21.23
CA THR A 225 -4.14 4.79 22.05
C THR A 225 -4.15 3.84 23.24
N THR A 226 -5.10 4.00 24.17
CA THR A 226 -5.26 3.11 25.34
C THR A 226 -5.44 1.65 24.90
N ASP A 227 -6.41 1.38 24.02
CA ASP A 227 -6.73 0.01 23.61
C ASP A 227 -5.84 -0.52 22.49
N ALA A 228 -5.12 0.35 21.77
CA ALA A 228 -4.12 -0.02 20.78
C ALA A 228 -2.79 0.70 21.04
N PRO A 229 -2.04 0.31 22.09
CA PRO A 229 -0.87 1.02 22.54
C PRO A 229 0.35 0.70 21.67
N SER A 230 0.43 1.27 20.46
CA SER A 230 1.50 1.05 19.49
C SER A 230 2.90 1.46 19.96
N SER A 231 2.99 2.33 20.98
CA SER A 231 4.27 2.69 21.61
C SER A 231 4.74 1.72 22.68
N ASN A 232 3.89 0.77 23.12
CA ASN A 232 4.21 -0.23 24.13
C ASN A 232 5.33 -1.16 23.65
N THR A 233 6.27 -1.47 24.54
CA THR A 233 7.47 -2.27 24.21
C THR A 233 7.14 -3.67 23.71
N THR A 234 6.17 -4.36 24.32
CA THR A 234 5.74 -5.71 23.88
C THR A 234 5.19 -5.66 22.45
N ILE A 235 4.34 -4.69 22.15
CA ILE A 235 3.77 -4.50 20.80
C ILE A 235 4.86 -4.15 19.78
N LYS A 236 5.77 -3.22 20.09
CA LYS A 236 6.88 -2.84 19.19
C LYS A 236 7.80 -4.02 18.88
N ASN A 237 8.20 -4.78 19.91
CA ASN A 237 9.10 -5.92 19.73
C ASN A 237 8.45 -7.01 18.88
N LEU A 238 7.18 -7.30 19.13
CA LEU A 238 6.44 -8.27 18.35
C LEU A 238 6.24 -7.80 16.89
N ALA A 239 5.85 -6.55 16.66
CA ALA A 239 5.74 -6.00 15.32
C ALA A 239 7.07 -6.04 14.55
N ALA A 240 8.19 -5.69 15.21
CA ALA A 240 9.53 -5.79 14.63
C ALA A 240 9.91 -7.25 14.29
N SER A 241 9.56 -8.21 15.16
CA SER A 241 9.77 -9.63 14.92
C SER A 241 8.99 -10.12 13.69
N ILE A 242 7.68 -9.85 13.64
CA ILE A 242 6.80 -10.27 12.54
C ILE A 242 7.25 -9.66 11.19
N THR A 243 7.72 -8.41 11.21
CA THR A 243 8.11 -7.68 10.01
C THR A 243 9.57 -7.86 9.62
N LYS A 244 10.35 -8.65 10.36
CA LYS A 244 11.77 -8.89 10.10
C LYS A 244 11.96 -9.43 8.67
N GLY A 245 12.88 -8.80 7.94
CA GLY A 245 13.18 -9.16 6.54
C GLY A 245 12.11 -8.75 5.51
N LYS A 246 11.01 -8.10 5.91
CA LYS A 246 10.01 -7.56 4.97
C LYS A 246 10.38 -6.14 4.56
N THR A 247 10.57 -5.91 3.26
CA THR A 247 11.06 -4.64 2.71
C THR A 247 9.96 -3.69 2.24
N THR A 248 8.78 -4.20 1.88
CA THR A 248 7.65 -3.37 1.42
C THR A 248 6.61 -3.15 2.52
N THR A 249 5.93 -2.00 2.50
CA THR A 249 4.81 -1.68 3.40
C THR A 249 3.71 -2.74 3.30
N TYR A 250 3.39 -3.18 2.08
CA TYR A 250 2.42 -4.26 1.84
C TYR A 250 2.85 -5.57 2.51
N ALA A 251 4.10 -6.00 2.35
CA ALA A 251 4.59 -7.25 2.93
C ALA A 251 4.60 -7.21 4.47
N LYS A 252 4.90 -6.05 5.07
CA LYS A 252 4.81 -5.84 6.52
C LYS A 252 3.36 -5.92 6.99
N ALA A 253 2.46 -5.18 6.35
CA ALA A 253 1.03 -5.17 6.68
C ALA A 253 0.41 -6.56 6.56
N GLN A 254 0.71 -7.28 5.48
CA GLN A 254 0.25 -8.64 5.25
C GLN A 254 0.81 -9.62 6.30
N ALA A 255 2.09 -9.51 6.67
CA ALA A 255 2.69 -10.37 7.69
C ALA A 255 2.03 -10.17 9.07
N ILE A 256 1.79 -8.91 9.45
CA ILE A 256 1.08 -8.58 10.70
C ILE A 256 -0.35 -9.09 10.67
N PHE A 257 -1.08 -8.85 9.57
CA PHE A 257 -2.44 -9.36 9.39
C PHE A 257 -2.50 -10.88 9.55
N ASN A 258 -1.64 -11.61 8.84
CA ASN A 258 -1.61 -13.07 8.90
C ASN A 258 -1.28 -13.53 10.32
N TRP A 259 -0.29 -12.92 10.97
CA TRP A 259 0.07 -13.30 12.34
C TRP A 259 -1.09 -13.12 13.31
N VAL A 260 -1.82 -12.00 13.26
CA VAL A 260 -2.98 -11.79 14.15
C VAL A 260 -4.08 -12.81 13.86
N ARG A 261 -4.44 -12.99 12.58
CA ARG A 261 -5.45 -13.97 12.16
C ARG A 261 -5.10 -15.39 12.63
N ASP A 262 -3.85 -15.78 12.51
CA ASP A 262 -3.40 -17.17 12.74
C ASP A 262 -3.10 -17.46 14.22
N ASN A 263 -3.01 -16.44 15.09
CA ASN A 263 -2.59 -16.60 16.50
C ASN A 263 -3.69 -16.25 17.51
N LEU A 264 -4.89 -15.88 17.07
CA LEU A 264 -6.02 -15.55 17.93
C LEU A 264 -7.22 -16.43 17.59
N THR A 265 -7.91 -16.90 18.62
CA THR A 265 -9.22 -17.56 18.47
C THR A 265 -10.34 -16.56 18.74
N TYR A 266 -11.45 -16.65 18.02
CA TYR A 266 -12.60 -15.80 18.29
C TYR A 266 -13.28 -16.19 19.62
N SER A 267 -13.61 -15.20 20.45
CA SER A 267 -14.49 -15.37 21.60
C SER A 267 -15.52 -14.26 21.64
N PHE A 268 -16.78 -14.64 21.85
CA PHE A 268 -17.88 -13.70 21.86
C PHE A 268 -18.00 -12.99 23.22
N TYR A 269 -17.96 -11.67 23.17
CA TYR A 269 -18.36 -10.74 24.22
C TYR A 269 -18.56 -9.37 23.56
N TYR A 270 -19.27 -8.46 24.24
CA TYR A 270 -19.60 -7.16 23.68
C TYR A 270 -18.45 -6.17 23.82
N ASN A 271 -18.24 -5.35 22.78
CA ASN A 271 -17.39 -4.16 22.77
C ASN A 271 -15.93 -4.41 23.18
N THR A 272 -15.18 -3.35 23.50
CA THR A 272 -13.79 -3.45 23.94
C THR A 272 -13.75 -3.88 25.40
N ILE A 273 -13.03 -4.97 25.70
CA ILE A 273 -12.86 -5.46 27.07
C ILE A 273 -11.38 -5.66 27.40
N LYS A 274 -10.63 -6.24 26.46
CA LYS A 274 -9.24 -6.66 26.68
C LYS A 274 -8.22 -5.68 26.10
N GLY A 275 -8.60 -4.92 25.08
CA GLY A 275 -7.69 -4.18 24.23
C GLY A 275 -6.64 -5.07 23.55
N ALA A 276 -5.67 -4.47 22.87
CA ALA A 276 -4.62 -5.18 22.15
C ALA A 276 -3.77 -6.07 23.06
N LEU A 277 -3.40 -5.60 24.26
CA LEU A 277 -2.53 -6.34 25.17
C LEU A 277 -3.23 -7.54 25.79
N GLY A 278 -4.50 -7.40 26.18
CA GLY A 278 -5.28 -8.53 26.69
C GLY A 278 -5.64 -9.54 25.59
N ALA A 279 -5.89 -9.09 24.36
CA ALA A 279 -6.03 -9.99 23.21
C ALA A 279 -4.73 -10.77 22.94
N LEU A 280 -3.58 -10.09 22.99
CA LEU A 280 -2.27 -10.70 22.82
C LEU A 280 -1.94 -11.73 23.92
N SER A 281 -2.22 -11.41 25.18
CA SER A 281 -1.92 -12.30 26.30
C SER A 281 -2.84 -13.52 26.34
N SER A 282 -4.14 -13.33 26.12
CA SER A 282 -5.13 -14.41 26.21
C SER A 282 -5.26 -15.25 24.94
N ARG A 283 -4.74 -14.78 23.80
CA ARG A 283 -4.83 -15.44 22.47
C ARG A 283 -6.27 -15.72 22.03
N SER A 284 -7.22 -15.00 22.61
CA SER A 284 -8.64 -15.17 22.33
C SER A 284 -9.38 -13.86 22.51
N ALA A 285 -10.13 -13.40 21.51
CA ALA A 285 -10.75 -12.07 21.54
C ALA A 285 -11.95 -11.95 20.60
N ASN A 286 -12.80 -10.94 20.83
CA ASN A 286 -13.87 -10.57 19.91
C ASN A 286 -13.33 -9.72 18.74
N CYS A 287 -14.23 -9.19 17.91
CA CYS A 287 -13.87 -8.36 16.75
C CYS A 287 -13.18 -7.04 17.14
N CYS A 288 -13.60 -6.38 18.22
CA CYS A 288 -13.01 -5.11 18.67
C CYS A 288 -11.57 -5.32 19.14
N ASP A 289 -11.37 -6.24 20.09
CA ASP A 289 -10.06 -6.49 20.71
C ASP A 289 -9.05 -7.14 19.75
N THR A 290 -9.51 -8.00 18.84
CA THR A 290 -8.65 -8.52 17.75
C THR A 290 -8.21 -7.39 16.82
N THR A 291 -9.14 -6.49 16.47
CA THR A 291 -8.82 -5.34 15.63
C THR A 291 -7.87 -4.37 16.35
N HIS A 292 -8.01 -4.18 17.67
CA HIS A 292 -7.07 -3.41 18.46
C HIS A 292 -5.65 -3.95 18.38
N LEU A 293 -5.46 -5.26 18.51
CA LEU A 293 -4.14 -5.88 18.37
C LEU A 293 -3.55 -5.67 16.96
N LEU A 294 -4.36 -5.88 15.92
CA LEU A 294 -3.96 -5.65 14.55
C LEU A 294 -3.54 -4.19 14.31
N VAL A 295 -4.33 -3.22 14.78
CA VAL A 295 -4.02 -1.80 14.67
C VAL A 295 -2.78 -1.43 15.46
N ALA A 296 -2.62 -1.92 16.69
CA ALA A 296 -1.46 -1.64 17.53
C ALA A 296 -0.16 -2.11 16.88
N LEU A 297 -0.12 -3.35 16.39
CA LEU A 297 1.05 -3.91 15.70
C LEU A 297 1.35 -3.19 14.39
N THR A 298 0.31 -2.86 13.61
CA THR A 298 0.46 -2.16 12.33
C THR A 298 1.02 -0.75 12.52
N ARG A 299 0.49 0.01 13.50
CA ARG A 299 1.00 1.34 13.87
C ARG A 299 2.42 1.28 14.44
N ALA A 300 2.73 0.26 15.24
CA ALA A 300 4.08 0.05 15.77
C ALA A 300 5.11 -0.24 14.66
N ALA A 301 4.68 -0.81 13.53
CA ALA A 301 5.49 -0.97 12.32
C ALA A 301 5.57 0.30 11.45
N GLY A 302 5.02 1.42 11.91
CA GLY A 302 5.03 2.71 11.20
C GLY A 302 4.00 2.82 10.07
N ILE A 303 2.98 1.95 10.06
CA ILE A 303 1.96 1.90 9.00
C ILE A 303 0.65 2.44 9.57
N ALA A 304 0.03 3.39 8.88
CA ALA A 304 -1.22 3.97 9.33
C ALA A 304 -2.35 2.94 9.28
N ALA A 305 -3.09 2.82 10.38
CA ALA A 305 -4.21 1.89 10.51
C ALA A 305 -5.40 2.58 11.20
N ARG A 306 -6.61 2.25 10.79
CA ARG A 306 -7.87 2.79 11.33
C ARG A 306 -8.91 1.70 11.48
N TYR A 307 -9.96 1.98 12.23
CA TYR A 307 -11.06 1.06 12.45
C TYR A 307 -12.22 1.37 11.51
N GLN A 308 -12.93 0.33 11.10
CA GLN A 308 -14.23 0.41 10.48
C GLN A 308 -15.23 -0.32 11.37
N HIS A 309 -16.43 0.22 11.49
CA HIS A 309 -17.54 -0.38 12.23
C HIS A 309 -18.79 -0.33 11.37
N GLY A 310 -19.51 -1.44 11.30
CA GLY A 310 -20.76 -1.52 10.54
C GLY A 310 -21.64 -2.68 10.96
N GLU A 311 -22.82 -2.75 10.35
CA GLU A 311 -23.64 -3.95 10.35
C GLU A 311 -23.26 -4.80 9.13
N CYS A 312 -22.81 -6.04 9.36
CA CYS A 312 -22.30 -6.95 8.33
C CYS A 312 -23.16 -8.21 8.24
N GLN A 313 -23.39 -8.69 7.02
CA GLN A 313 -24.14 -9.91 6.76
C GLN A 313 -23.20 -11.12 6.69
N PHE A 314 -23.16 -11.88 7.78
CA PHE A 314 -22.52 -13.19 7.84
C PHE A 314 -23.49 -14.28 7.37
N SER A 315 -23.00 -15.48 7.12
CA SER A 315 -23.86 -16.63 6.80
C SER A 315 -24.85 -16.96 7.92
N SER A 316 -24.48 -16.67 9.17
CA SER A 316 -25.31 -16.87 10.36
C SER A 316 -26.27 -15.72 10.67
N GLY A 317 -26.27 -14.63 9.89
CA GLY A 317 -27.15 -13.48 10.09
C GLY A 317 -26.43 -12.13 10.08
N TRP A 318 -27.13 -11.09 10.52
CA TRP A 318 -26.62 -9.72 10.60
C TRP A 318 -26.02 -9.46 11.98
N PHE A 319 -24.79 -8.93 12.00
CA PHE A 319 -24.09 -8.62 13.25
C PHE A 319 -23.39 -7.26 13.16
N GLY A 320 -23.29 -6.59 14.31
CA GLY A 320 -22.33 -5.50 14.46
C GLY A 320 -20.91 -6.06 14.37
N HIS A 321 -20.06 -5.45 13.54
CA HIS A 321 -18.71 -5.93 13.31
C HIS A 321 -17.71 -4.79 13.21
N VAL A 322 -16.50 -5.05 13.70
CA VAL A 322 -15.37 -4.13 13.66
C VAL A 322 -14.21 -4.81 12.96
N TRP A 323 -13.60 -4.10 12.02
CA TRP A 323 -12.39 -4.55 11.32
C TRP A 323 -11.41 -3.39 11.10
N ALA A 324 -10.17 -3.70 10.74
CA ALA A 324 -9.18 -2.67 10.45
C ALA A 324 -9.18 -2.30 8.96
N GLN A 325 -8.74 -1.08 8.68
CA GLN A 325 -8.15 -0.72 7.41
C GLN A 325 -6.71 -0.28 7.60
N VAL A 326 -5.84 -0.68 6.69
CA VAL A 326 -4.40 -0.40 6.71
C VAL A 326 -4.01 0.38 5.46
N TYR A 327 -3.32 1.51 5.63
CA TYR A 327 -2.89 2.36 4.54
C TYR A 327 -1.56 1.88 3.96
N VAL A 328 -1.58 1.44 2.71
CA VAL A 328 -0.43 0.95 1.98
C VAL A 328 -0.37 1.65 0.63
N ASP A 329 0.75 2.31 0.35
CA ASP A 329 1.09 2.90 -0.95
C ASP A 329 -0.03 3.75 -1.58
N GLY A 330 -0.67 4.61 -0.78
CA GLY A 330 -1.72 5.51 -1.27
C GLY A 330 -3.15 5.01 -1.09
N LYS A 331 -3.35 3.82 -0.52
CA LYS A 331 -4.66 3.16 -0.46
C LYS A 331 -4.93 2.50 0.89
N TRP A 332 -6.18 2.59 1.36
CA TRP A 332 -6.68 1.78 2.47
C TRP A 332 -7.06 0.37 2.00
N TYR A 333 -6.49 -0.64 2.66
CA TYR A 333 -6.82 -2.06 2.47
C TYR A 333 -7.62 -2.56 3.66
N ASN A 334 -8.75 -3.21 3.40
CA ASN A 334 -9.50 -3.90 4.46
C ASN A 334 -8.66 -5.05 5.04
N ALA A 335 -8.64 -5.15 6.36
CA ALA A 335 -7.86 -6.09 7.12
C ALA A 335 -8.73 -6.60 8.29
N ASP A 336 -9.59 -7.56 7.97
CA ASP A 336 -10.41 -8.28 8.96
C ASP A 336 -9.73 -9.60 9.35
N ALA A 337 -9.06 -9.60 10.50
CA ALA A 337 -8.34 -10.75 11.02
C ALA A 337 -9.25 -11.77 11.74
N ILE A 338 -10.58 -11.62 11.67
CA ILE A 338 -11.53 -12.62 12.14
C ILE A 338 -11.81 -13.61 11.02
N GLY A 339 -11.50 -14.89 11.26
CA GLY A 339 -11.83 -16.00 10.36
C GLY A 339 -10.73 -16.37 9.37
N ASP A 340 -10.42 -17.65 9.31
CA ASP A 340 -9.27 -18.21 8.57
C ASP A 340 -9.35 -18.00 7.05
N SER A 341 -10.56 -17.82 6.50
CA SER A 341 -10.77 -17.59 5.07
C SER A 341 -10.33 -16.21 4.60
N ASN A 342 -10.16 -15.26 5.51
CA ASN A 342 -9.81 -13.88 5.17
C ASN A 342 -8.33 -13.76 4.84
N THR A 343 -8.02 -12.88 3.89
CA THR A 343 -6.65 -12.54 3.50
C THR A 343 -6.47 -11.04 3.50
N PHE A 344 -5.24 -10.54 3.66
CA PHE A 344 -5.02 -9.09 3.67
C PHE A 344 -5.56 -8.42 2.39
N GLY A 345 -6.46 -7.44 2.55
CA GLY A 345 -7.13 -6.76 1.44
C GLY A 345 -8.36 -7.47 0.88
N THR A 346 -8.74 -8.65 1.37
CA THR A 346 -9.90 -9.41 0.89
C THR A 346 -10.59 -10.16 2.02
N ILE A 347 -11.85 -9.78 2.26
CA ILE A 347 -12.73 -10.38 3.26
C ILE A 347 -13.63 -11.40 2.56
N LYS A 348 -13.79 -12.59 3.15
CA LYS A 348 -14.58 -13.71 2.60
C LYS A 348 -15.60 -14.29 3.58
N ASN A 349 -15.45 -14.06 4.87
CA ASN A 349 -16.31 -14.64 5.91
C ASN A 349 -17.67 -13.90 6.06
N TRP A 350 -17.87 -12.76 5.39
CA TRP A 350 -19.15 -12.05 5.30
C TRP A 350 -19.28 -11.30 3.97
N ASN A 351 -20.52 -10.93 3.60
CA ASN A 351 -20.82 -10.27 2.33
C ASN A 351 -20.44 -8.78 2.38
N THR A 352 -19.33 -8.42 1.73
CA THR A 352 -18.85 -7.04 1.73
C THR A 352 -19.69 -6.06 0.92
N ASN A 353 -20.59 -6.55 0.05
CA ASN A 353 -21.44 -5.69 -0.78
C ASN A 353 -22.67 -5.18 -0.05
N THR A 354 -22.99 -5.73 1.13
CA THR A 354 -24.22 -5.40 1.87
C THR A 354 -23.95 -4.68 3.19
N VAL A 355 -22.70 -4.32 3.47
CA VAL A 355 -22.32 -3.65 4.72
C VAL A 355 -23.05 -2.32 4.89
N LYS A 356 -23.64 -2.12 6.07
CA LYS A 356 -24.15 -0.81 6.49
C LYS A 356 -23.09 -0.16 7.37
N LEU A 357 -22.21 0.62 6.75
CA LEU A 357 -21.10 1.27 7.46
C LEU A 357 -21.64 2.31 8.45
N LYS A 358 -21.24 2.18 9.71
CA LYS A 358 -21.62 3.08 10.81
C LYS A 358 -20.55 4.12 11.12
N GLY A 359 -19.27 3.81 10.89
CA GLY A 359 -18.22 4.80 11.04
C GLY A 359 -16.80 4.29 10.79
N THR A 360 -15.91 5.26 10.67
CA THR A 360 -14.46 5.08 10.53
C THR A 360 -13.76 5.84 11.65
N TYR A 361 -12.84 5.19 12.36
CA TYR A 361 -12.27 5.75 13.59
C TYR A 361 -10.75 5.64 13.67
N ALA A 362 -10.09 6.63 14.26
CA ALA A 362 -8.70 6.51 14.72
C ALA A 362 -8.61 5.77 16.07
N THR A 363 -9.65 5.88 16.90
CA THR A 363 -9.83 5.18 18.19
C THR A 363 -11.28 4.73 18.29
N LEU A 364 -11.53 3.47 18.65
CA LEU A 364 -12.90 3.02 18.87
C LEU A 364 -13.50 3.70 20.11
N PRO A 365 -14.77 4.12 20.07
CA PRO A 365 -15.42 4.80 21.19
C PRO A 365 -16.16 3.84 22.15
N PHE A 366 -16.02 2.52 22.00
CA PHE A 366 -16.75 1.50 22.75
C PHE A 366 -15.90 0.26 22.98
#